data_AF-A0A3T0ZC27-F1
#
_entry.id   AF-A0A3T0ZC27-F1
#
_cell.length_a   1.000
_cell.length_b   1.000
_cell.length_c   1.000
_cell.angle_alpha   90.00
_cell.angle_beta   90.00
_cell.angle_gamma   90.00
#
_symmetry.space_group_name_H-M   'P 1'
#
loop_
_entity.id
_entity.type
_entity.pdbx_description
1 polymer ?
#
loop_
_entity_poly.entity_id
_entity_poly.type
_entity_poly.pdbx_seq_one_letter_code
_entity_poly.pdbx_strand_id
1 'polypeptide(L)' 'MPDNNLVEDKQPELFDEACRLTGLAYLMQVMHGDTPSHQSLLHELRRLDWLILLDTGFPHPGLRMAIELLESIDCQQI' A
#
# COMPACT_ATOMS: atom_id res chain seq x y z
N MET A 1 -38.21 -0.95 -9.42
CA MET A 1 -36.88 -0.39 -9.76
C MET A 1 -36.07 -0.42 -8.49
N PRO A 2 -34.99 -1.21 -8.36
CA PRO A 2 -34.07 -1.05 -7.25
C PRO A 2 -32.94 -0.08 -7.65
N ASP A 3 -32.63 0.83 -6.73
CA ASP A 3 -31.50 1.75 -6.76
C ASP A 3 -30.18 0.99 -6.95
N ASN A 4 -29.44 1.34 -8.01
CA ASN A 4 -28.24 0.61 -8.44
C ASN A 4 -26.97 1.49 -8.44
N ASN A 5 -26.92 2.55 -7.63
CA ASN A 5 -25.89 3.61 -7.70
C ASN A 5 -25.05 3.78 -6.42
N LEU A 6 -24.80 2.74 -5.62
CA LEU A 6 -23.97 2.85 -4.40
C LEU A 6 -22.74 1.93 -4.38
N VAL A 7 -22.33 1.42 -5.55
CA VAL A 7 -20.96 0.93 -5.71
C VAL A 7 -20.15 2.07 -6.33
N GLU A 8 -20.01 3.16 -5.59
CA GLU A 8 -19.00 4.17 -5.89
C GLU A 8 -17.65 3.48 -6.04
N ASP A 9 -16.89 3.95 -7.03
CA ASP A 9 -15.64 3.38 -7.50
C ASP A 9 -14.61 3.34 -6.36
N LYS A 10 -14.61 2.24 -5.58
CA LYS A 10 -13.65 2.05 -4.46
C LYS A 10 -12.21 1.93 -4.95
N GLN A 11 -11.99 1.76 -6.26
CA GLN A 11 -10.66 1.61 -6.83
C GLN A 11 -9.80 2.89 -6.73
N PRO A 12 -10.30 4.07 -7.15
CA PRO A 12 -9.63 5.36 -6.91
C PRO A 12 -9.25 5.60 -5.44
N GLU A 13 -10.18 5.35 -4.51
CA GLU A 13 -9.92 5.57 -3.08
C GLU A 13 -8.83 4.63 -2.54
N LEU A 14 -8.84 3.36 -2.97
CA LEU A 14 -7.80 2.39 -2.62
C LEU A 14 -6.45 2.77 -3.22
N PHE A 15 -6.43 3.33 -4.42
CA PHE A 15 -5.22 3.80 -5.07
C PHE A 15 -4.63 5.01 -4.36
N ASP A 16 -5.44 6.01 -4.03
CA ASP A 16 -5.02 7.19 -3.27
C ASP A 16 -4.47 6.79 -1.90
N GLU A 17 -5.12 5.84 -1.23
CA GLU A 17 -4.67 5.28 0.04
C GLU A 17 -3.34 4.53 -0.11
N ALA A 18 -3.17 3.72 -1.17
CA ALA A 18 -1.91 3.04 -1.48
C ALA A 18 -0.77 4.05 -1.71
N CYS A 19 -1.02 5.12 -2.46
CA CYS A 19 -0.07 6.21 -2.67
C CYS A 19 0.29 6.91 -1.34
N ARG A 20 -0.72 7.23 -0.52
CA ARG A 20 -0.54 7.86 0.79
C ARG A 20 0.34 7.00 1.71
N LEU A 21 0.04 5.71 1.82
CA LEU A 21 0.79 4.77 2.67
C LEU A 21 2.23 4.57 2.19
N THR A 22 2.44 4.47 0.88
CA THR A 22 3.78 4.39 0.28
C THR A 22 4.59 5.65 0.57
N GLY A 23 3.98 6.83 0.41
CA GLY A 23 4.62 8.11 0.73
C GLY A 23 4.98 8.24 2.22
N LEU A 24 4.12 7.76 3.12
CA LEU A 24 4.41 7.72 4.56
C LEU A 24 5.56 6.75 4.90
N ALA A 25 5.58 5.56 4.29
CA ALA A 25 6.68 4.61 4.46
C ALA A 25 8.03 5.20 3.99
N TYR A 26 8.03 5.89 2.85
CA TYR A 26 9.19 6.63 2.35
C TYR A 26 9.64 7.71 3.33
N LEU A 27 8.71 8.57 3.77
CA LEU A 27 9.03 9.65 4.70
C LEU A 27 9.61 9.12 6.01
N MET A 28 9.05 8.04 6.56
CA MET A 28 9.55 7.45 7.79
C MET A 28 11.01 7.00 7.68
N GLN A 29 11.40 6.37 6.56
CA GLN A 29 12.79 5.96 6.31
C GLN A 29 13.71 7.17 6.21
N VAL A 30 13.32 8.21 5.46
CA VAL A 30 14.09 9.46 5.38
C VAL A 30 14.26 10.12 6.75
N MET A 31 13.21 10.13 7.57
CA MET A 31 13.25 10.70 8.92
C MET A 31 14.20 9.93 9.86
N HIS A 32 14.48 8.65 9.58
CA HIS A 32 15.47 7.86 10.30
C HIS A 32 16.90 7.99 9.74
N GLY A 33 17.09 8.77 8.67
CA GLY A 33 18.38 8.95 8.01
C GLY A 33 18.72 7.87 6.99
N ASP A 34 17.77 7.00 6.65
CA ASP A 34 17.93 6.00 5.61
C ASP A 34 17.73 6.62 4.21
N THR A 35 18.37 6.01 3.21
CA THR A 35 18.07 6.30 1.79
C THR A 35 17.08 5.25 1.29
N PRO A 36 15.80 5.59 1.04
CA PRO A 36 14.81 4.61 0.65
C PRO A 36 15.16 3.97 -0.70
N SER A 37 15.24 2.65 -0.71
CA SER A 37 15.26 1.82 -1.92
C SER A 37 13.90 1.18 -2.14
N HIS A 38 13.63 0.75 -3.37
CA HIS A 38 12.40 0.00 -3.68
C HIS A 38 12.21 -1.20 -2.74
N GLN A 39 13.25 -2.02 -2.56
CA GLN A 39 13.20 -3.18 -1.67
C GLN A 39 12.92 -2.80 -0.21
N SER A 40 13.50 -1.70 0.28
CA SER A 40 13.24 -1.24 1.64
C SER A 40 11.81 -0.73 1.83
N LEU A 41 11.22 -0.09 0.81
CA LEU A 41 9.82 0.33 0.83
C LEU A 41 8.89 -0.88 0.84
N LEU A 42 9.13 -1.87 -0.03
CA LEU A 42 8.38 -3.12 -0.04
C LEU A 42 8.44 -3.85 1.30
N HIS A 43 9.63 -3.94 1.90
CA HIS A 43 9.80 -4.53 3.21
C HIS A 43 8.96 -3.81 4.28
N GLU A 44 9.02 -2.48 4.30
CA GLU A 44 8.28 -1.69 5.29
C GLU A 44 6.76 -1.81 5.12
N LEU A 45 6.26 -1.77 3.88
CA LEU A 45 4.84 -1.95 3.60
C LEU A 45 4.34 -3.34 3.99
N ARG A 46 5.11 -4.40 3.71
CA ARG A 46 4.80 -5.78 4.15
C ARG A 46 4.82 -5.89 5.68
N ARG A 47 5.76 -5.22 6.35
CA ARG A 47 5.82 -5.17 7.81
C ARG A 47 4.57 -4.52 8.39
N LEU A 48 4.11 -3.41 7.81
CA LEU A 48 2.87 -2.74 8.23
C LEU A 48 1.63 -3.59 7.97
N ASP A 49 1.53 -4.26 6.81
CA ASP A 49 0.37 -5.12 6.50
C ASP A 49 0.29 -6.30 7.48
N TRP A 50 1.45 -6.89 7.82
CA TRP A 50 1.53 -7.94 8.83
C TRP A 50 1.11 -7.45 10.22
N LEU A 51 1.55 -6.26 10.64
CA LEU A 51 1.15 -5.70 11.94
C LEU A 51 -0.35 -5.42 12.02
N ILE A 52 -0.95 -4.90 10.96
CA ILE A 52 -2.40 -4.68 10.89
C ILE A 52 -3.16 -6.01 10.89
N LEU A 53 -2.66 -7.02 10.17
CA LEU A 53 -3.26 -8.35 10.19
C LEU A 53 -3.24 -8.97 11.60
N LEU A 54 -2.14 -8.81 12.34
CA LEU A 54 -2.04 -9.29 13.71
C LEU A 54 -3.00 -8.56 14.67
N ASP A 55 -3.18 -7.25 14.50
CA ASP A 55 -4.02 -6.44 15.38
C ASP A 55 -5.52 -6.60 15.08
N THR A 56 -5.88 -6.62 13.80
CA THR A 56 -7.28 -6.54 13.35
C THR A 56 -7.84 -7.89 12.88
N GLY A 57 -6.98 -8.86 12.60
CA GLY A 57 -7.36 -10.13 11.97
C GLY A 57 -7.61 -10.03 10.45
N PHE A 58 -7.48 -8.84 9.85
CA PHE A 58 -7.70 -8.62 8.43
C PHE A 58 -6.52 -7.85 7.78
N PRO A 59 -6.18 -8.15 6.51
CA PRO A 59 -5.18 -7.39 5.78
C PRO A 59 -5.70 -5.99 5.44
N HIS A 60 -4.80 -5.01 5.30
CA HIS A 60 -5.19 -3.65 4.94
C HIS A 60 -5.29 -3.51 3.41
N PRO A 61 -6.48 -3.23 2.82
CA PRO A 61 -6.65 -3.21 1.37
C PRO A 61 -5.71 -2.23 0.64
N GLY A 62 -5.49 -1.04 1.21
CA GLY A 62 -4.56 -0.06 0.63
C GLY A 62 -3.08 -0.48 0.73
N LEU A 63 -2.69 -1.23 1.76
CA LEU A 63 -1.30 -1.74 1.86
C LEU A 63 -1.08 -2.87 0.86
N ARG A 64 -2.06 -3.77 0.71
CA ARG A 64 -2.00 -4.81 -0.32
C ARG A 64 -1.88 -4.23 -1.72
N MET A 65 -2.71 -3.25 -2.05
CA MET A 65 -2.61 -2.57 -3.35
C MET A 65 -1.24 -1.90 -3.54
N ALA A 66 -0.70 -1.22 -2.52
CA ALA A 66 0.63 -0.62 -2.60
C ALA A 66 1.73 -1.66 -2.87
N ILE A 67 1.69 -2.79 -2.15
CA ILE A 67 2.65 -3.90 -2.31
C ILE A 67 2.54 -4.49 -3.73
N GLU A 68 1.33 -4.79 -4.19
CA GLU A 68 1.09 -5.35 -5.53
C GLU A 68 1.58 -4.42 -6.64
N LEU A 69 1.33 -3.11 -6.52
CA LEU A 69 1.81 -2.11 -7.47
C LEU A 69 3.34 -2.07 -7.50
N LEU A 70 4.00 -2.00 -6.34
CA LEU A 70 5.46 -1.96 -6.27
C LEU A 70 6.11 -3.25 -6.78
N GLU A 71 5.54 -4.42 -6.48
CA GLU A 71 6.00 -5.71 -7.02
C GLU A 71 5.81 -5.81 -8.54
N SER A 72 4.71 -5.27 -9.07
CA SER A 72 4.45 -5.30 -10.51
C SER A 72 5.43 -4.44 -11.32
N ILE A 73 5.92 -3.34 -10.73
CA ILE A 73 6.91 -2.45 -11.35
C ILE A 73 8.28 -3.14 -11.48
N ASP A 74 8.68 -3.94 -10.48
CA ASP A 74 9.94 -4.70 -10.53
C ASP A 74 9.94 -5.77 -11.63
N CYS A 75 8.78 -6.40 -11.87
CA CYS A 75 8.63 -7.41 -12.92
C CYS A 75 8.70 -6.84 -14.35
N GLN A 76 8.57 -5.53 -14.54
CA GLN A 76 8.62 -4.87 -15.86
C GLN A 76 10.01 -4.36 -16.25
N GLN A 77 11.03 -4.50 -15.38
CA GLN A 77 12.40 -4.05 -15.65
C GLN A 77 13.35 -5.16 -16.14
N ILE A 78 12.82 -6.33 -16.54
CA ILE A 78 13.58 -7.48 -17.08
C ILE A 78 13.34 -7.64 -18.59
#